data_AF-A0A353RQX9-F1
#
_entry.id   AF-A0A353RQX9-F1
#
_cell.length_a   1.000
_cell.length_b   1.000
_cell.length_c   1.000
_cell.angle_alpha   90.00
_cell.angle_beta   90.00
_cell.angle_gamma   90.00
#
_symmetry.space_group_name_H-M   'P 1'
#
loop_
_entity.id
_entity.type
_entity.pdbx_description
1 polymer ?
#
loop_
_entity_poly.entity_id
_entity_poly.type
_entity_poly.pdbx_seq_one_letter_code
_entity_poly.pdbx_strand_id
1 'polypeptide(L)'
;MSDINTDTWQQIREDIEALAIPELQGLLDSAELGFDGAYTISAEPKTYAKLCQYYPLLDTFVQDATGKRLKLSLHSSVPMGTLPQRSEEAFSIDSGASNITEAIISPESIVAIPAYLLRFVPYVGSNAVLIATALRQAFYRASREHGADQLYPKVGDTVTIDVNSLLDMLGNVISRATFFRIFKSGKLDWFVQRAEPIHRFTDGKVTRAPNTYTYRGMLLTPGDAQDLFTWFRANLSESNPSDLLAHALECSRNQILSFPYRTPQEMEVQHFFDAASVHEVFQSACGLNKLSSTQAALCDRLAAHLIRPESFLAVPWYWFHRILPELGSDLGMLYLMCKNCCYVDWAHGKDRNTIWVQGGLETLQKWIGSETLPKRIPQLKPSARGRPRKEEIKSQSEYTRNWRQTNRDLAGQYLCRLATRSSEMGTDWQLRVNEVQLTQADEILQGAMYGFLLEPDQSMQPLLWEAFAKNQIFYTLLLRSARYDPQRLCHFETLVQAGIC
;
A
#
# COMPACT_ATOMS: atom_id res chain seq x y z
N MET A 1 13.28 39.02 16.72
CA MET A 1 12.39 39.92 15.97
C MET A 1 13.22 40.51 14.85
N SER A 2 13.11 39.91 13.67
CA SER A 2 13.85 40.28 12.48
C SER A 2 12.83 40.45 11.37
N ASP A 3 12.89 41.59 10.71
CA ASP A 3 11.86 42.18 9.85
C ASP A 3 11.24 41.19 8.86
N ILE A 4 9.93 40.99 8.99
CA ILE A 4 9.11 40.48 7.90
C ILE A 4 9.26 41.50 6.78
N ASN A 5 9.82 41.10 5.63
CA ASN A 5 9.92 41.97 4.47
C ASN A 5 8.49 42.19 3.92
N THR A 6 7.79 43.14 4.53
CA THR A 6 6.33 43.29 4.46
C THR A 6 5.91 43.66 3.04
N ASP A 7 6.76 44.42 2.35
CA ASP A 7 6.60 44.82 0.94
C ASP A 7 6.62 43.61 0.00
N THR A 8 7.45 42.60 0.28
CA THR A 8 7.55 41.40 -0.57
C THR A 8 6.33 40.49 -0.43
N TRP A 9 5.78 40.39 0.78
CA TRP A 9 4.55 39.63 1.01
C TRP A 9 3.32 40.32 0.41
N GLN A 10 3.27 41.65 0.44
CA GLN A 10 2.22 42.40 -0.25
C GLN A 10 2.25 42.17 -1.77
N GLN A 11 3.44 42.17 -2.39
CA GLN A 11 3.57 41.83 -3.81
C GLN A 11 3.08 40.40 -4.11
N ILE A 12 3.46 39.42 -3.30
CA ILE A 12 3.00 38.02 -3.44
C ILE A 12 1.48 37.94 -3.32
N ARG A 13 0.89 38.70 -2.38
CA ARG A 13 -0.56 38.79 -2.26
C ARG A 13 -1.17 39.35 -3.52
N GLU A 14 -0.71 40.50 -4.01
CA GLU A 14 -1.23 41.12 -5.25
C GLU A 14 -1.16 40.17 -6.46
N ASP A 15 -0.07 39.41 -6.60
CA ASP A 15 0.09 38.42 -7.67
C ASP A 15 -0.92 37.25 -7.53
N ILE A 16 -1.23 36.83 -6.30
CA ILE A 16 -2.28 35.84 -6.02
C ILE A 16 -3.67 36.43 -6.27
N GLU A 17 -3.90 37.71 -5.92
CA GLU A 17 -5.15 38.42 -6.16
C GLU A 17 -5.45 38.54 -7.67
N ALA A 18 -4.41 38.70 -8.50
CA ALA A 18 -4.53 38.72 -9.95
C ALA A 18 -5.04 37.40 -10.57
N LEU A 19 -4.94 36.27 -9.85
CA LEU A 19 -5.51 34.98 -10.28
C LEU A 19 -7.04 34.91 -10.10
N ALA A 20 -7.65 35.90 -9.46
CA ALA A 20 -9.10 36.01 -9.27
C ALA A 20 -9.75 34.76 -8.61
N ILE A 21 -9.09 34.18 -7.60
CA ILE A 21 -9.63 33.09 -6.77
C ILE A 21 -10.18 33.70 -5.46
N PRO A 22 -11.49 34.00 -5.35
CA PRO A 22 -12.02 34.81 -4.25
C PRO A 22 -11.93 34.10 -2.90
N GLU A 23 -12.02 32.76 -2.91
CA GLU A 23 -11.93 31.96 -1.70
C GLU A 23 -10.53 32.00 -1.08
N LEU A 24 -9.47 32.08 -1.90
CA LEU A 24 -8.09 32.08 -1.42
C LEU A 24 -7.73 33.39 -0.71
N GLN A 25 -8.23 34.52 -1.18
CA GLN A 25 -8.05 35.81 -0.51
C GLN A 25 -8.62 35.79 0.91
N GLY A 26 -9.86 35.34 1.07
CA GLY A 26 -10.50 35.24 2.39
C GLY A 26 -9.77 34.26 3.33
N LEU A 27 -9.14 33.22 2.79
CA LEU A 27 -8.31 32.29 3.59
C LEU A 27 -6.99 32.92 4.03
N LEU A 28 -6.34 33.71 3.18
CA LEU A 28 -5.09 34.40 3.53
C LEU A 28 -5.32 35.55 4.51
N ASP A 29 -6.45 36.26 4.41
CA ASP A 29 -6.84 37.31 5.36
C ASP A 29 -7.19 36.76 6.75
N SER A 30 -7.58 35.49 6.83
CA SER A 30 -7.89 34.81 8.10
C SER A 30 -6.70 34.01 8.66
N ALA A 31 -5.49 34.24 8.13
CA ALA A 31 -4.26 33.60 8.57
C ALA A 31 -3.20 34.63 8.99
N GLU A 32 -2.29 34.23 9.88
CA GLU A 32 -1.17 35.06 10.32
C GLU A 32 0.12 34.68 9.60
N LEU A 33 0.92 35.67 9.23
CA LEU A 33 2.22 35.45 8.59
C LEU A 33 3.35 35.61 9.60
N GLY A 34 4.20 34.59 9.71
CA GLY A 34 5.47 34.60 10.41
C GLY A 34 6.66 34.47 9.46
N PHE A 35 7.82 34.97 9.88
CA PHE A 35 9.07 34.80 9.14
C PHE A 35 10.24 34.52 10.10
N ASP A 36 10.88 33.36 9.95
CA ASP A 36 12.02 32.89 10.76
C ASP A 36 13.18 32.35 9.91
N GLY A 37 13.29 32.82 8.66
CA GLY A 37 14.17 32.26 7.63
C GLY A 37 13.40 31.47 6.56
N ALA A 38 12.17 31.06 6.86
CA ALA A 38 11.14 30.64 5.91
C ALA A 38 9.86 31.44 6.16
N TYR A 39 9.00 31.58 5.14
CA TYR A 39 7.66 32.14 5.36
C TYR A 39 6.79 31.07 6.01
N THR A 40 6.05 31.42 7.05
CA THR A 40 5.10 30.53 7.71
C THR A 40 3.73 31.19 7.75
N ILE A 41 2.72 30.56 7.16
CA ILE A 41 1.32 31.00 7.31
C ILE A 41 0.70 30.11 8.37
N SER A 42 0.29 30.72 9.48
CA SER A 42 -0.36 30.06 10.60
C SER A 42 -1.85 30.35 10.58
N ALA A 43 -2.68 29.32 10.66
CA ALA A 43 -4.14 29.48 10.59
C ALA A 43 -4.88 28.53 11.54
N GLU A 44 -6.10 28.92 11.91
CA GLU A 44 -7.03 28.05 12.63
C GLU A 44 -7.41 26.82 11.78
N PRO A 45 -7.78 25.66 12.38
CA PRO A 45 -7.88 24.38 11.68
C PRO A 45 -8.72 24.36 10.40
N LYS A 46 -9.85 25.06 10.41
CA LYS A 46 -10.74 25.15 9.24
C LYS A 46 -10.08 25.92 8.09
N THR A 47 -9.40 27.02 8.39
CA THR A 47 -8.68 27.83 7.41
C THR A 47 -7.42 27.12 6.94
N TYR A 48 -6.69 26.48 7.85
CA TYR A 48 -5.49 25.69 7.55
C TYR A 48 -5.78 24.53 6.58
N ALA A 49 -6.82 23.73 6.84
CA ALA A 49 -7.18 22.59 5.99
C ALA A 49 -7.50 23.04 4.55
N LYS A 50 -8.16 24.19 4.39
CA LYS A 50 -8.42 24.79 3.08
C LYS A 50 -7.15 25.37 2.45
N LEU A 51 -6.30 26.05 3.21
CA LEU A 51 -5.01 26.56 2.73
C LEU A 51 -4.09 25.43 2.24
N CYS A 52 -4.13 24.25 2.86
CA CYS A 52 -3.38 23.06 2.40
C CYS A 52 -3.73 22.65 0.96
N GLN A 53 -4.98 22.86 0.53
CA GLN A 53 -5.39 22.57 -0.86
C GLN A 53 -4.72 23.52 -1.85
N TYR A 54 -4.42 24.74 -1.43
CA TYR A 54 -3.74 25.77 -2.21
C TYR A 54 -2.23 25.84 -1.92
N TYR A 55 -1.70 25.00 -1.02
CA TYR A 55 -0.32 25.06 -0.57
C TYR A 55 0.71 25.02 -1.72
N PRO A 56 0.59 24.14 -2.73
CA PRO A 56 1.57 24.10 -3.81
C PRO A 56 1.62 25.41 -4.60
N LEU A 57 0.45 26.03 -4.82
CA LEU A 57 0.34 27.32 -5.49
C LEU A 57 1.02 28.42 -4.67
N LEU A 58 0.69 28.49 -3.38
CA LEU A 58 1.25 29.48 -2.45
C LEU A 58 2.77 29.32 -2.29
N ASP A 59 3.27 28.10 -2.16
CA ASP A 59 4.70 27.81 -2.07
C ASP A 59 5.43 28.21 -3.35
N THR A 60 4.82 28.00 -4.53
CA THR A 60 5.38 28.42 -5.81
C THR A 60 5.51 29.95 -5.89
N PHE A 61 4.46 30.71 -5.55
CA PHE A 61 4.54 32.18 -5.56
C PHE A 61 5.58 32.71 -4.59
N VAL A 62 5.67 32.14 -3.38
CA VAL A 62 6.68 32.53 -2.39
C VAL A 62 8.08 32.18 -2.88
N GLN A 63 8.26 31.01 -3.50
CA GLN A 63 9.54 30.57 -4.04
C GLN A 63 9.97 31.41 -5.25
N ASP A 64 9.07 31.76 -6.16
CA ASP A 64 9.36 32.57 -7.34
C ASP A 64 9.72 34.01 -6.95
N ALA A 65 9.00 34.58 -5.97
CA ALA A 65 9.25 35.94 -5.52
C ALA A 65 10.49 36.06 -4.61
N THR A 66 10.81 35.03 -3.83
CA THR A 66 11.82 35.16 -2.74
C THR A 66 12.92 34.12 -2.73
N GLY A 67 12.80 33.05 -3.52
CA GLY A 67 13.69 31.89 -3.50
C GLY A 67 13.58 31.04 -2.24
N LYS A 68 12.63 31.33 -1.34
CA LYS A 68 12.44 30.64 -0.05
C LYS A 68 11.20 29.76 -0.07
N ARG A 69 11.17 28.78 0.83
CA ARG A 69 10.01 27.92 1.02
C ARG A 69 8.97 28.58 1.92
N LEU A 70 7.72 28.30 1.62
CA LEU A 70 6.58 28.52 2.48
C LEU A 70 6.38 27.30 3.39
N LYS A 71 5.90 27.53 4.59
CA LYS A 71 5.37 26.51 5.50
C LYS A 71 3.95 26.92 5.86
N LEU A 72 3.06 25.94 5.98
CA LEU A 72 1.79 26.14 6.68
C LEU A 72 1.94 25.61 8.10
N SER A 73 1.40 26.34 9.06
CA SER A 73 1.33 25.93 10.46
C SER A 73 -0.09 26.05 10.99
N LEU A 74 -0.44 25.20 11.93
CA LEU A 74 -1.74 25.21 12.61
C LEU A 74 -1.61 26.02 13.90
N HIS A 75 -2.49 27.00 14.14
CA HIS A 75 -2.45 27.86 15.33
C HIS A 75 -2.50 27.08 16.64
N SER A 76 -3.29 26.00 16.67
CA SER A 76 -3.28 25.01 17.73
C SER A 76 -2.68 23.72 17.18
N SER A 77 -1.54 23.29 17.72
CA SER A 77 -0.97 21.98 17.35
C SER A 77 -2.05 20.91 17.46
N VAL A 78 -2.15 20.03 16.46
CA VAL A 78 -3.06 18.87 16.44
C VAL A 78 -3.11 18.26 17.84
N PRO A 79 -4.29 18.09 18.46
CA PRO A 79 -4.39 17.66 19.84
C PRO A 79 -3.92 16.21 19.96
N MET A 80 -2.64 16.04 20.30
CA MET A 80 -2.11 14.86 20.93
C MET A 80 -2.65 14.82 22.35
N GLY A 81 -3.85 14.24 22.54
CA GLY A 81 -4.39 13.83 23.84
C GLY A 81 -4.50 14.92 24.91
N THR A 82 -5.73 15.26 25.29
CA THR A 82 -6.15 16.22 26.34
C THR A 82 -6.21 17.70 25.89
N LEU A 83 -7.41 18.11 25.44
CA LEU A 83 -7.78 19.52 25.33
C LEU A 83 -8.12 20.07 26.73
N PRO A 84 -7.62 21.25 27.13
CA PRO A 84 -8.17 22.00 28.26
C PRO A 84 -9.56 22.56 27.90
N GLN A 85 -10.51 22.42 28.83
CA GLN A 85 -11.97 22.62 28.71
C GLN A 85 -12.50 24.03 28.30
N ARG A 86 -11.78 24.85 27.51
CA ARG A 86 -12.20 26.25 27.27
C ARG A 86 -12.09 26.81 25.86
N SER A 87 -11.85 26.00 24.82
CA SER A 87 -12.15 26.41 23.45
C SER A 87 -13.51 25.81 23.07
N GLU A 88 -14.50 26.66 22.77
CA GLU A 88 -15.78 26.23 22.19
C GLU A 88 -15.49 25.33 20.98
N GLU A 89 -15.73 24.03 21.13
CA GLU A 89 -15.60 23.05 20.04
C GLU A 89 -16.68 23.35 19.00
N ALA A 90 -16.35 24.24 18.06
CA ALA A 90 -17.10 24.38 16.82
C ALA A 90 -16.88 23.11 16.01
N PHE A 91 -17.72 22.09 16.23
CA PHE A 91 -17.78 20.90 15.39
C PHE A 91 -18.09 21.34 13.96
N SER A 92 -17.12 21.23 13.04
CA SER A 92 -17.37 21.36 11.61
C SER A 92 -17.70 19.98 11.03
N ILE A 93 -18.82 19.91 10.31
CA ILE A 93 -19.15 18.76 9.48
C ILE A 93 -18.70 19.14 8.07
N ASP A 94 -17.65 18.47 7.60
CA ASP A 94 -17.14 18.61 6.24
C ASP A 94 -17.32 17.26 5.51
N SER A 95 -17.51 17.32 4.19
CA SER A 95 -17.58 16.10 3.37
C SER A 95 -16.25 15.35 3.43
N GLY A 96 -16.23 14.14 4.00
CA GLY A 96 -15.02 13.31 4.12
C GLY A 96 -14.49 12.74 2.79
N ALA A 97 -15.22 12.95 1.69
CA ALA A 97 -14.82 12.56 0.34
C ALA A 97 -15.40 13.57 -0.67
N SER A 98 -14.66 13.83 -1.76
CA SER A 98 -15.08 14.74 -2.83
C SER A 98 -16.12 14.12 -3.77
N ASN A 99 -16.18 12.78 -3.83
CA ASN A 99 -17.09 12.04 -4.68
C ASN A 99 -17.34 10.62 -4.14
N ILE A 100 -18.31 9.90 -4.72
CA ILE A 100 -18.71 8.57 -4.25
C ILE A 100 -17.60 7.52 -4.46
N THR A 101 -16.80 7.62 -5.52
CA THR A 101 -15.66 6.72 -5.72
C THR A 101 -14.67 6.86 -4.57
N GLU A 102 -14.32 8.09 -4.20
CA GLU A 102 -13.43 8.37 -3.09
C GLU A 102 -14.02 7.88 -1.77
N ALA A 103 -15.32 8.07 -1.55
CA ALA A 103 -16.01 7.55 -0.37
C ALA A 103 -15.97 6.01 -0.28
N ILE A 104 -16.07 5.29 -1.40
CA ILE A 104 -16.02 3.81 -1.45
C ILE A 104 -14.59 3.30 -1.30
N ILE A 105 -13.63 3.90 -2.01
CA ILE A 105 -12.23 3.48 -1.96
C ILE A 105 -11.60 3.85 -0.61
N SER A 106 -12.04 4.97 -0.02
CA SER A 106 -11.50 5.56 1.21
C SER A 106 -9.97 5.62 1.16
N PRO A 107 -9.38 6.41 0.24
CA PRO A 107 -7.94 6.41 -0.03
C PRO A 107 -7.10 6.80 1.19
N GLU A 108 -7.67 7.46 2.20
CA GLU A 108 -7.07 7.76 3.50
C GLU A 108 -6.88 6.51 4.37
N SER A 109 -7.66 5.46 4.14
CA SER A 109 -7.58 4.18 4.82
C SER A 109 -6.61 3.26 4.08
N ILE A 110 -5.32 3.36 4.42
CA ILE A 110 -4.25 2.63 3.73
C ILE A 110 -3.63 1.48 4.54
N VAL A 111 -3.09 0.53 3.79
CA VAL A 111 -2.10 -0.46 4.21
C VAL A 111 -0.74 0.02 3.69
N ALA A 112 0.21 0.21 4.60
CA ALA A 112 1.60 0.45 4.25
C ALA A 112 2.32 -0.90 4.07
N ILE A 113 2.60 -1.28 2.83
CA ILE A 113 3.34 -2.51 2.50
C ILE A 113 4.83 -2.15 2.37
N PRO A 114 5.73 -2.62 3.25
CA PRO A 114 7.14 -2.26 3.13
C PRO A 114 7.72 -2.79 1.81
N ALA A 115 8.34 -1.91 1.02
CA ALA A 115 8.73 -2.21 -0.35
C ALA A 115 9.69 -3.41 -0.44
N TYR A 116 10.61 -3.52 0.53
CA TYR A 116 11.56 -4.63 0.62
C TYR A 116 10.89 -5.99 0.85
N LEU A 117 9.70 -6.01 1.49
CA LEU A 117 8.96 -7.26 1.74
C LEU A 117 8.57 -7.95 0.42
N LEU A 118 8.34 -7.18 -0.65
CA LEU A 118 8.02 -7.70 -1.98
C LEU A 118 9.19 -8.49 -2.61
N ARG A 119 10.43 -8.25 -2.18
CA ARG A 119 11.61 -8.98 -2.66
C ARG A 119 11.63 -10.45 -2.22
N PHE A 120 10.86 -10.80 -1.19
CA PHE A 120 10.75 -12.17 -0.72
C PHE A 120 9.82 -13.04 -1.58
N VAL A 121 8.95 -12.43 -2.40
CA VAL A 121 7.94 -13.16 -3.20
C VAL A 121 8.56 -14.27 -4.06
N PRO A 122 9.68 -14.07 -4.78
CA PRO A 122 10.29 -15.12 -5.60
C PRO A 122 10.76 -16.36 -4.81
N TYR A 123 10.96 -16.21 -3.50
CA TYR A 123 11.53 -17.26 -2.64
C TYR A 123 10.46 -18.00 -1.85
N VAL A 124 9.55 -17.27 -1.21
CA VAL A 124 8.51 -17.87 -0.34
C VAL A 124 7.14 -17.93 -1.00
N GLY A 125 6.92 -17.18 -2.08
CA GLY A 125 5.65 -17.07 -2.80
C GLY A 125 4.71 -16.04 -2.20
N SER A 126 3.71 -15.65 -3.00
CA SER A 126 2.80 -14.53 -2.72
C SER A 126 2.04 -14.65 -1.40
N ASN A 127 1.50 -15.83 -1.10
CA ASN A 127 0.71 -16.04 0.11
C ASN A 127 1.51 -15.78 1.40
N ALA A 128 2.79 -16.16 1.44
CA ALA A 128 3.62 -15.95 2.62
C ALA A 128 3.85 -14.46 2.87
N VAL A 129 4.12 -13.71 1.80
CA VAL A 129 4.34 -12.26 1.82
C VAL A 129 3.04 -11.50 2.18
N LEU A 130 1.89 -11.94 1.68
CA LEU A 130 0.58 -11.38 2.08
C LEU A 130 0.30 -11.58 3.57
N ILE A 131 0.54 -12.79 4.10
CA ILE A 131 0.39 -13.07 5.54
C ILE A 131 1.36 -12.21 6.36
N ALA A 132 2.62 -12.08 5.93
CA ALA A 132 3.60 -11.21 6.59
C ALA A 132 3.18 -9.74 6.57
N THR A 133 2.54 -9.29 5.48
CA THR A 133 1.97 -7.94 5.37
C THR A 133 0.83 -7.74 6.37
N ALA A 134 -0.12 -8.69 6.45
CA ALA A 134 -1.22 -8.62 7.42
C ALA A 134 -0.73 -8.65 8.87
N LEU A 135 0.28 -9.46 9.19
CA LEU A 135 0.92 -9.47 10.51
C LEU A 135 1.50 -8.10 10.87
N ARG A 136 2.22 -7.46 9.93
CA ARG A 136 2.77 -6.12 10.15
C ARG A 136 1.68 -5.09 10.41
N GLN A 137 0.56 -5.16 9.67
CA GLN A 137 -0.58 -4.28 9.92
C GLN A 137 -1.23 -4.54 11.28
N ALA A 138 -1.34 -5.80 11.70
CA ALA A 138 -1.82 -6.16 13.02
C ALA A 138 -0.89 -5.61 14.12
N PHE A 139 0.43 -5.70 13.93
CA PHE A 139 1.40 -5.12 14.86
C PHE A 139 1.25 -3.60 14.92
N TYR A 140 1.20 -2.91 13.78
CA TYR A 140 1.02 -1.47 13.72
C TYR A 140 -0.23 -1.00 14.48
N ARG A 141 -1.37 -1.67 14.25
CA ARG A 141 -2.62 -1.39 14.97
C ARG A 141 -2.49 -1.63 16.46
N ALA A 142 -1.94 -2.77 16.86
CA ALA A 142 -1.73 -3.09 18.27
C ALA A 142 -0.79 -2.07 18.96
N SER A 143 0.31 -1.69 18.32
CA SER A 143 1.24 -0.69 18.87
C SER A 143 0.57 0.67 19.07
N ARG A 144 -0.25 1.11 18.11
CA ARG A 144 -1.01 2.37 18.20
C ARG A 144 -2.04 2.35 19.32
N GLU A 145 -2.77 1.24 19.51
CA GLU A 145 -3.72 1.09 20.61
C GLU A 145 -3.06 1.21 21.99
N HIS A 146 -1.79 0.81 22.10
CA HIS A 146 -1.02 0.88 23.34
C HIS A 146 -0.21 2.18 23.48
N GLY A 147 -0.40 3.17 22.60
CA GLY A 147 0.28 4.46 22.65
C GLY A 147 1.77 4.42 22.29
N ALA A 148 2.25 3.31 21.71
CA ALA A 148 3.64 3.18 21.26
C ALA A 148 3.80 3.77 19.85
N ASP A 149 4.81 4.61 19.66
CA ASP A 149 5.13 5.22 18.36
C ASP A 149 5.94 4.31 17.41
N GLN A 150 6.00 3.02 17.73
CA GLN A 150 6.75 2.06 16.93
C GLN A 150 6.00 1.69 15.65
N LEU A 151 6.49 2.21 14.52
CA LEU A 151 5.92 1.93 13.20
C LEU A 151 6.28 0.54 12.65
N TYR A 152 7.43 0.00 13.04
CA TYR A 152 8.00 -1.25 12.48
C TYR A 152 8.47 -2.20 13.57
N PRO A 153 8.19 -3.51 13.44
CA PRO A 153 8.64 -4.49 14.42
C PRO A 153 10.14 -4.71 14.34
N LYS A 154 10.78 -4.82 15.50
CA LYS A 154 12.17 -5.21 15.72
C LYS A 154 12.27 -6.72 15.97
N VAL A 155 13.51 -7.23 15.99
CA VAL A 155 13.77 -8.62 16.37
C VAL A 155 13.22 -8.86 17.78
N GLY A 156 12.45 -9.93 17.96
CA GLY A 156 11.90 -10.32 19.27
C GLY A 156 10.57 -9.66 19.63
N ASP A 157 10.12 -8.65 18.88
CA ASP A 157 8.79 -8.08 19.06
C ASP A 157 7.71 -9.12 18.77
N THR A 158 6.56 -9.01 19.43
CA THR A 158 5.47 -9.96 19.27
C THR A 158 4.16 -9.30 18.87
N VAL A 159 3.32 -10.05 18.15
CA VAL A 159 1.93 -9.69 17.88
C VAL A 159 1.04 -10.88 18.16
N THR A 160 -0.09 -10.65 18.83
CA THR A 160 -1.08 -11.68 19.11
C THR A 160 -2.37 -11.37 18.36
N ILE A 161 -2.80 -12.27 17.47
CA ILE A 161 -3.98 -12.07 16.63
C ILE A 161 -4.65 -13.41 16.27
N ASP A 162 -5.98 -13.39 16.14
CA ASP A 162 -6.72 -14.55 15.65
C ASP A 162 -6.46 -14.76 14.15
N VAL A 163 -6.39 -16.03 13.75
CA VAL A 163 -6.12 -16.40 12.35
C VAL A 163 -7.22 -15.88 11.43
N ASN A 164 -8.50 -15.91 11.83
CA ASN A 164 -9.57 -15.47 10.96
C ASN A 164 -9.52 -13.95 10.78
N SER A 165 -9.21 -13.18 11.83
CA SER A 165 -9.01 -11.72 11.71
C SER A 165 -7.86 -11.37 10.75
N LEU A 166 -6.77 -12.14 10.78
CA LEU A 166 -5.65 -11.96 9.86
C LEU A 166 -6.05 -12.27 8.40
N LEU A 167 -6.81 -13.34 8.17
CA LEU A 167 -7.29 -13.70 6.84
C LEU A 167 -8.32 -12.71 6.31
N ASP A 168 -9.15 -12.15 7.19
CA ASP A 168 -10.13 -11.12 6.86
C ASP A 168 -9.48 -9.83 6.37
N MET A 169 -8.36 -9.40 6.99
CA MET A 169 -7.53 -8.30 6.49
C MET A 169 -7.03 -8.51 5.04
N LEU A 170 -7.02 -9.75 4.55
CA LEU A 170 -6.63 -10.10 3.19
C LEU A 170 -7.85 -10.40 2.29
N GLY A 171 -9.04 -9.97 2.69
CA GLY A 171 -10.29 -10.24 1.99
C GLY A 171 -10.63 -11.73 1.89
N ASN A 172 -10.11 -12.54 2.80
CA ASN A 172 -10.24 -14.00 2.80
C ASN A 172 -9.73 -14.70 1.52
N VAL A 173 -8.82 -14.06 0.77
CA VAL A 173 -8.19 -14.67 -0.43
C VAL A 173 -7.39 -15.93 -0.09
N ILE A 174 -6.89 -16.03 1.15
CA ILE A 174 -6.19 -17.20 1.68
C ILE A 174 -7.11 -17.99 2.60
N SER A 175 -7.33 -19.27 2.29
CA SER A 175 -8.06 -20.17 3.19
C SER A 175 -7.24 -20.53 4.43
N ARG A 176 -7.93 -20.82 5.53
CA ARG A 176 -7.32 -21.30 6.80
C ARG A 176 -6.43 -22.54 6.60
N ALA A 177 -6.83 -23.47 5.73
CA ALA A 177 -6.03 -24.64 5.40
C ALA A 177 -4.71 -24.25 4.72
N THR A 178 -4.77 -23.30 3.77
CA THR A 178 -3.58 -22.80 3.07
C THR A 178 -2.66 -22.05 4.03
N PHE A 179 -3.21 -21.24 4.93
CA PHE A 179 -2.45 -20.57 5.99
C PHE A 179 -1.58 -21.55 6.80
N PHE A 180 -2.17 -22.62 7.35
CA PHE A 180 -1.41 -23.60 8.12
C PHE A 180 -0.40 -24.39 7.28
N ARG A 181 -0.72 -24.68 6.01
CA ARG A 181 0.21 -25.32 5.08
C ARG A 181 1.46 -24.47 4.85
N ILE A 182 1.32 -23.16 4.75
CA ILE A 182 2.46 -22.25 4.54
C ILE A 182 3.37 -22.25 5.78
N PHE A 183 2.80 -22.15 6.99
CA PHE A 183 3.60 -22.30 8.21
C PHE A 183 4.31 -23.65 8.29
N LYS A 184 3.63 -24.76 7.94
CA LYS A 184 4.24 -26.10 7.94
C LYS A 184 5.40 -26.21 6.94
N SER A 185 5.36 -25.46 5.84
CA SER A 185 6.43 -25.46 4.83
C SER A 185 7.64 -24.60 5.21
N GLY A 186 7.66 -23.94 6.37
CA GLY A 186 8.75 -23.07 6.82
C GLY A 186 8.82 -21.71 6.12
N LYS A 187 7.99 -21.47 5.08
CA LYS A 187 7.97 -20.23 4.30
C LYS A 187 7.68 -18.96 5.11
N LEU A 188 7.04 -19.08 6.27
CA LEU A 188 6.77 -17.95 7.16
C LEU A 188 7.89 -17.70 8.19
N ASP A 189 8.80 -18.66 8.38
CA ASP A 189 9.84 -18.63 9.42
C ASP A 189 10.88 -17.54 9.18
N TRP A 190 10.94 -17.04 7.95
CA TRP A 190 11.76 -15.93 7.49
C TRP A 190 11.25 -14.56 8.01
N PHE A 191 9.99 -14.48 8.42
CA PHE A 191 9.39 -13.23 8.92
C PHE A 191 9.09 -13.31 10.41
N VAL A 192 8.49 -14.42 10.84
CA VAL A 192 8.03 -14.62 12.21
C VAL A 192 8.20 -16.06 12.66
N GLN A 193 8.37 -16.26 13.96
CA GLN A 193 8.17 -17.55 14.62
C GLN A 193 6.78 -17.58 15.25
N ARG A 194 6.02 -18.65 15.03
CA ARG A 194 4.73 -18.84 15.69
C ARG A 194 4.94 -19.55 17.02
N ALA A 195 4.41 -18.97 18.11
CA ALA A 195 4.40 -19.61 19.41
C ALA A 195 3.49 -20.86 19.43
N GLU A 196 3.69 -21.71 20.43
CA GLU A 196 2.83 -22.87 20.65
C GLU A 196 1.36 -22.47 20.90
N PRO A 197 0.38 -23.21 20.36
CA PRO A 197 -1.03 -22.88 20.55
C PRO A 197 -1.43 -22.95 22.02
N ILE A 198 -2.02 -21.87 22.54
CA ILE A 198 -2.58 -21.84 23.88
C ILE A 198 -4.07 -22.15 23.79
N HIS A 199 -4.55 -23.04 24.65
CA HIS A 199 -5.96 -23.38 24.80
C HIS A 199 -6.52 -22.75 26.08
N ARG A 200 -7.67 -22.09 25.98
CA ARG A 200 -8.39 -21.53 27.13
C ARG A 200 -9.66 -22.34 27.37
N PHE A 201 -9.99 -22.53 28.63
CA PHE A 201 -11.29 -23.07 29.04
C PHE A 201 -12.21 -21.89 29.35
N THR A 202 -13.28 -21.76 28.58
CA THR A 202 -14.33 -20.75 28.76
C THR A 202 -15.68 -21.45 28.65
N ASP A 203 -16.52 -21.33 29.68
CA ASP A 203 -17.87 -21.89 29.75
C ASP A 203 -17.98 -23.38 29.39
N GLY A 204 -17.10 -24.20 29.96
CA GLY A 204 -17.09 -25.66 29.74
C GLY A 204 -16.65 -26.10 28.34
N LYS A 205 -16.22 -25.16 27.47
CA LYS A 205 -15.68 -25.44 26.14
C LYS A 205 -14.21 -25.04 26.05
N VAL A 206 -13.42 -25.90 25.42
CA VAL A 206 -12.02 -25.59 25.07
C VAL A 206 -12.05 -24.69 23.83
N THR A 207 -11.70 -23.42 24.02
CA THR A 207 -11.52 -22.46 22.93
C THR A 207 -10.03 -22.25 22.68
N ARG A 208 -9.63 -22.17 21.41
CA ARG A 208 -8.23 -21.88 21.05
C ARG A 208 -7.99 -20.38 21.23
N ALA A 209 -6.96 -20.01 21.98
CA ALA A 209 -6.57 -18.61 22.11
C ALA A 209 -5.99 -18.08 20.78
N PRO A 210 -6.01 -16.75 20.57
CA PRO A 210 -5.27 -16.12 19.49
C PRO A 210 -3.80 -16.58 19.46
N ASN A 211 -3.22 -16.69 18.27
CA ASN A 211 -1.83 -17.11 18.15
C ASN A 211 -0.90 -15.90 18.36
N THR A 212 0.25 -16.16 18.98
CA THR A 212 1.33 -15.17 19.11
C THR A 212 2.43 -15.44 18.08
N TYR A 213 2.91 -14.37 17.45
CA TYR A 213 3.95 -14.40 16.44
C TYR A 213 5.11 -13.48 16.87
N THR A 214 6.34 -13.98 16.83
CA THR A 214 7.56 -13.25 17.19
C THR A 214 8.34 -12.87 15.94
N TYR A 215 8.63 -11.59 15.75
CA TYR A 215 9.32 -11.07 14.57
C TYR A 215 10.82 -11.40 14.55
N ARG A 216 11.32 -11.69 13.34
CA ARG A 216 12.74 -11.94 13.07
C ARG A 216 13.55 -10.67 12.75
N GLY A 217 12.90 -9.50 12.70
CA GLY A 217 13.53 -8.20 12.39
C GLY A 217 13.92 -8.01 10.93
N MET A 218 15.05 -7.34 10.71
CA MET A 218 15.53 -6.92 9.39
C MET A 218 16.44 -7.98 8.76
N LEU A 219 15.86 -8.84 7.93
CA LEU A 219 16.59 -9.87 7.18
C LEU A 219 16.60 -9.57 5.67
N LEU A 220 17.70 -9.96 5.03
CA LEU A 220 17.86 -9.96 3.58
C LEU A 220 17.27 -11.26 3.00
N THR A 221 16.85 -11.22 1.73
CA THR A 221 16.53 -12.45 1.00
C THR A 221 17.83 -13.25 0.77
N PRO A 222 17.78 -14.57 0.52
CA PRO A 222 18.98 -15.34 0.22
C PRO A 222 19.79 -14.77 -0.95
N GLY A 223 19.12 -14.28 -2.00
CA GLY A 223 19.81 -13.66 -3.13
C GLY A 223 20.40 -12.29 -2.79
N ASP A 224 19.72 -11.48 -1.98
CA ASP A 224 20.27 -10.18 -1.56
C ASP A 224 21.45 -10.35 -0.59
N ALA A 225 21.41 -11.38 0.25
CA ALA A 225 22.53 -11.79 1.09
C ALA A 225 23.72 -12.26 0.23
N GLN A 226 23.47 -13.00 -0.84
CA GLN A 226 24.49 -13.42 -1.80
C GLN A 226 25.10 -12.25 -2.57
N ASP A 227 24.27 -11.31 -3.04
CA ASP A 227 24.71 -10.09 -3.73
C ASP A 227 25.62 -9.26 -2.79
N LEU A 228 25.19 -9.04 -1.53
CA LEU A 228 25.98 -8.33 -0.52
C LEU A 228 27.27 -9.05 -0.15
N PHE A 229 27.24 -10.37 0.02
CA PHE A 229 28.44 -11.18 0.28
C PHE A 229 29.46 -11.03 -0.84
N THR A 230 28.99 -11.16 -2.08
CA THR A 230 29.84 -11.04 -3.28
C THR A 230 30.44 -9.63 -3.37
N TRP A 231 29.64 -8.61 -3.07
CA TRP A 231 30.10 -7.23 -2.99
C TRP A 231 31.18 -7.04 -1.92
N PHE A 232 30.98 -7.58 -0.70
CA PHE A 232 31.99 -7.51 0.34
C PHE A 232 33.29 -8.22 -0.07
N ARG A 233 33.20 -9.43 -0.64
CA ARG A 233 34.38 -10.19 -1.09
C ARG A 233 35.16 -9.47 -2.18
N ALA A 234 34.48 -8.78 -3.09
CA ALA A 234 35.11 -8.00 -4.15
C ALA A 234 35.81 -6.73 -3.63
N ASN A 235 35.33 -6.15 -2.53
CA ASN A 235 35.86 -4.91 -1.95
C ASN A 235 36.72 -5.12 -0.70
N LEU A 236 36.91 -6.38 -0.28
CA LEU A 236 37.79 -6.79 0.80
C LEU A 236 39.26 -6.64 0.36
N SER A 237 39.75 -5.41 0.29
CA SER A 237 41.17 -5.07 0.17
C SER A 237 41.87 -5.24 1.53
N GLU A 238 43.18 -4.97 1.65
CA GLU A 238 43.92 -4.95 2.93
C GLU A 238 43.39 -3.92 3.97
N SER A 239 42.25 -3.28 3.69
CA SER A 239 41.56 -2.34 4.55
C SER A 239 40.97 -3.00 5.80
N ASN A 240 40.80 -2.24 6.88
CA ASN A 240 40.16 -2.72 8.09
C ASN A 240 38.69 -3.12 7.76
N PRO A 241 38.17 -4.26 8.26
CA PRO A 241 36.78 -4.66 8.03
C PRO A 241 35.73 -3.60 8.39
N SER A 242 36.03 -2.71 9.33
CA SER A 242 35.12 -1.60 9.69
C SER A 242 35.01 -0.55 8.59
N ASP A 243 36.10 -0.28 7.86
CA ASP A 243 36.12 0.67 6.75
C ASP A 243 35.31 0.15 5.56
N LEU A 244 35.29 -1.17 5.37
CA LEU A 244 34.45 -1.82 4.36
C LEU A 244 32.94 -1.58 4.61
N LEU A 245 32.50 -1.64 5.88
CA LEU A 245 31.11 -1.34 6.24
C LEU A 245 30.79 0.15 6.05
N ALA A 246 31.72 1.04 6.39
CA ALA A 246 31.56 2.47 6.14
C ALA A 246 31.42 2.77 4.65
N HIS A 247 32.25 2.14 3.81
CA HIS A 247 32.18 2.28 2.36
C HIS A 247 30.85 1.75 1.78
N ALA A 248 30.35 0.62 2.29
CA ALA A 248 29.05 0.09 1.88
C ALA A 248 27.88 1.05 2.16
N LEU A 249 27.95 1.81 3.26
CA LEU A 249 26.94 2.82 3.63
C LEU A 249 26.92 4.02 2.68
N GLU A 250 28.05 4.34 2.05
CA GLU A 250 28.17 5.42 1.06
C GLU A 250 27.67 5.01 -0.33
N CYS A 251 27.64 3.70 -0.59
CA CYS A 251 27.17 3.16 -1.85
C CYS A 251 25.64 3.22 -1.98
N SER A 252 25.17 3.49 -3.19
CA SER A 252 23.76 3.34 -3.53
C SER A 252 23.35 1.87 -3.53
N ARG A 253 22.09 1.58 -3.19
CA ARG A 253 21.62 0.19 -3.07
C ARG A 253 21.79 -0.62 -4.35
N ASN A 254 21.60 0.00 -5.52
CA ASN A 254 21.73 -0.65 -6.82
C ASN A 254 23.18 -0.96 -7.22
N GLN A 255 24.17 -0.46 -6.47
CA GLN A 255 25.57 -0.90 -6.61
C GLN A 255 25.86 -2.18 -5.81
N ILE A 256 24.99 -2.52 -4.84
CA ILE A 256 25.16 -3.68 -3.96
C ILE A 256 24.17 -4.79 -4.30
N LEU A 257 22.89 -4.45 -4.48
CA LEU A 257 21.78 -5.38 -4.70
C LEU A 257 21.24 -5.29 -6.12
N SER A 258 20.78 -6.41 -6.64
CA SER A 258 20.11 -6.47 -7.95
C SER A 258 18.66 -5.99 -7.86
N PHE A 259 18.27 -5.02 -8.71
CA PHE A 259 16.90 -4.50 -8.79
C PHE A 259 16.22 -4.89 -10.12
N PRO A 260 14.87 -4.97 -10.19
CA PRO A 260 13.92 -4.63 -9.12
C PRO A 260 13.72 -5.74 -8.08
N TYR A 261 13.76 -7.01 -8.49
CA TYR A 261 13.58 -8.17 -7.61
C TYR A 261 14.57 -9.27 -7.97
N ARG A 262 15.42 -9.62 -7.01
CA ARG A 262 16.35 -10.76 -7.14
C ARG A 262 15.55 -12.06 -7.14
N THR A 263 15.75 -12.90 -8.15
CA THR A 263 15.12 -14.23 -8.22
C THR A 263 16.16 -15.32 -7.94
N PRO A 264 15.76 -16.49 -7.41
CA PRO A 264 16.65 -17.65 -7.30
C PRO A 264 17.30 -18.01 -8.64
N GLN A 265 18.60 -18.29 -8.65
CA GLN A 265 19.32 -18.79 -9.82
C GLN A 265 19.85 -20.20 -9.54
N GLU A 266 19.55 -21.14 -10.44
CA GLU A 266 19.89 -22.57 -10.28
C GLU A 266 21.39 -22.85 -10.44
N MET A 267 22.11 -22.03 -11.21
CA MET A 267 23.53 -22.27 -11.54
C MET A 267 24.51 -21.49 -10.66
N GLU A 268 24.01 -20.68 -9.73
CA GLU A 268 24.84 -19.85 -8.88
C GLU A 268 25.24 -20.62 -7.62
N VAL A 269 26.53 -20.59 -7.28
CA VAL A 269 27.01 -21.16 -6.01
C VAL A 269 26.53 -20.25 -4.88
N GLN A 270 25.46 -20.64 -4.22
CA GLN A 270 24.86 -19.88 -3.13
C GLN A 270 25.55 -20.21 -1.81
N HIS A 271 25.97 -19.15 -1.10
CA HIS A 271 26.44 -19.23 0.28
C HIS A 271 25.27 -19.15 1.28
N PHE A 272 24.18 -18.49 0.91
CA PHE A 272 22.99 -18.29 1.73
C PHE A 272 21.79 -18.97 1.07
N PHE A 273 21.13 -19.88 1.79
CA PHE A 273 19.92 -20.58 1.34
C PHE A 273 18.65 -20.07 2.05
N ASP A 274 18.81 -19.43 3.20
CA ASP A 274 17.75 -18.83 4.00
C ASP A 274 17.93 -17.31 4.14
N ALA A 275 16.90 -16.65 4.65
CA ALA A 275 16.97 -15.23 4.96
C ALA A 275 18.07 -14.97 6.01
N ALA A 276 18.93 -13.98 5.74
CA ALA A 276 20.11 -13.71 6.56
C ALA A 276 20.19 -12.24 6.97
N SER A 277 20.73 -11.98 8.16
CA SER A 277 21.02 -10.64 8.64
C SER A 277 22.30 -10.11 8.00
N VAL A 278 22.46 -8.78 7.94
CA VAL A 278 23.71 -8.14 7.49
C VAL A 278 24.90 -8.58 8.37
N HIS A 279 24.66 -8.86 9.65
CA HIS A 279 25.67 -9.35 10.58
C HIS A 279 26.24 -10.69 10.11
N GLU A 280 25.37 -11.67 9.83
CA GLU A 280 25.76 -13.00 9.35
C GLU A 280 26.50 -12.92 8.02
N VAL A 281 26.01 -12.08 7.09
CA VAL A 281 26.62 -11.90 5.77
C VAL A 281 28.03 -11.32 5.89
N PHE A 282 28.20 -10.26 6.69
CA PHE A 282 29.49 -9.62 6.90
C PHE A 282 30.48 -10.51 7.65
N GLN A 283 30.04 -11.23 8.69
CA GLN A 283 30.87 -12.21 9.40
C GLN A 283 31.38 -13.29 8.46
N SER A 284 30.51 -13.84 7.62
CA SER A 284 30.89 -14.85 6.63
C SER A 284 31.88 -14.30 5.61
N ALA A 285 31.61 -13.12 5.02
CA ALA A 285 32.47 -12.54 3.99
C ALA A 285 33.91 -12.27 4.48
N CYS A 286 34.03 -11.81 5.73
CA CYS A 286 35.29 -11.47 6.37
C CYS A 286 35.94 -12.64 7.14
N GLY A 287 35.28 -13.79 7.24
CA GLY A 287 35.75 -14.93 8.03
C GLY A 287 35.84 -14.66 9.54
N LEU A 288 34.93 -13.84 10.08
CA LEU A 288 34.94 -13.40 11.48
C LEU A 288 34.03 -14.26 12.35
N ASN A 289 34.59 -14.83 13.42
CA ASN A 289 33.81 -15.58 14.41
C ASN A 289 32.92 -14.68 15.29
N LYS A 290 33.31 -13.42 15.48
CA LYS A 290 32.56 -12.45 16.30
C LYS A 290 32.78 -11.03 15.81
N LEU A 291 31.74 -10.21 15.92
CA LEU A 291 31.79 -8.79 15.63
C LEU A 291 32.16 -7.97 16.86
N SER A 292 32.93 -6.90 16.65
CA SER A 292 33.07 -5.81 17.61
C SER A 292 31.76 -5.01 17.72
N SER A 293 31.61 -4.23 18.80
CA SER A 293 30.45 -3.35 18.98
C SER A 293 30.31 -2.34 17.84
N THR A 294 31.42 -1.78 17.37
CA THR A 294 31.46 -0.85 16.22
C THR A 294 30.96 -1.52 14.94
N GLN A 295 31.43 -2.74 14.65
CA GLN A 295 31.00 -3.47 13.46
C GLN A 295 29.53 -3.85 13.52
N ALA A 296 29.02 -4.27 14.69
CA ALA A 296 27.60 -4.56 14.88
C ALA A 296 26.72 -3.32 14.63
N ALA A 297 27.09 -2.17 15.21
CA ALA A 297 26.36 -0.92 14.98
C ALA A 297 26.38 -0.48 13.50
N LEU A 298 27.50 -0.67 12.79
CA LEU A 298 27.58 -0.41 11.36
C LEU A 298 26.74 -1.39 10.54
N CYS A 299 26.68 -2.67 10.93
CA CYS A 299 25.80 -3.66 10.30
C CYS A 299 24.32 -3.31 10.47
N ASP A 300 23.90 -2.82 11.65
CA ASP A 300 22.53 -2.33 11.89
C ASP A 300 22.18 -1.16 10.97
N ARG A 301 23.09 -0.19 10.85
CA ARG A 301 22.92 0.96 9.94
C ARG A 301 22.85 0.50 8.49
N LEU A 302 23.67 -0.46 8.09
CA LEU A 302 23.67 -0.99 6.73
C LEU A 302 22.39 -1.79 6.43
N ALA A 303 21.88 -2.54 7.41
CA ALA A 303 20.57 -3.21 7.29
C ALA A 303 19.46 -2.19 7.05
N ALA A 304 19.41 -1.11 7.83
CA ALA A 304 18.46 -0.02 7.64
C ALA A 304 18.63 0.66 6.26
N HIS A 305 19.87 0.90 5.80
CA HIS A 305 20.16 1.50 4.50
C HIS A 305 19.69 0.65 3.31
N LEU A 306 19.93 -0.67 3.37
CA LEU A 306 19.58 -1.60 2.30
C LEU A 306 18.07 -1.88 2.27
N ILE A 307 17.48 -2.20 3.42
CA ILE A 307 16.08 -2.60 3.54
C ILE A 307 15.16 -1.38 3.49
N ARG A 308 15.57 -0.24 4.07
CA ARG A 308 14.77 0.99 4.24
C ARG A 308 13.39 0.70 4.80
N PRO A 309 13.25 0.37 6.09
CA PRO A 309 11.94 0.06 6.69
C PRO A 309 10.90 1.16 6.43
N GLU A 310 11.32 2.42 6.32
CA GLU A 310 10.50 3.58 5.98
C GLU A 310 9.99 3.64 4.54
N SER A 311 10.51 2.81 3.63
CA SER A 311 10.06 2.74 2.24
C SER A 311 8.89 1.76 2.13
N PHE A 312 7.71 2.26 1.76
CA PHE A 312 6.50 1.46 1.62
C PHE A 312 5.69 1.84 0.39
N LEU A 313 4.92 0.87 -0.10
CA LEU A 313 3.84 1.05 -1.04
C LEU A 313 2.54 1.27 -0.25
N ALA A 314 1.92 2.44 -0.42
CA ALA A 314 0.61 2.74 0.14
C ALA A 314 -0.49 2.13 -0.74
N VAL A 315 -1.34 1.30 -0.15
CA VAL A 315 -2.44 0.63 -0.86
C VAL A 315 -3.72 0.78 -0.04
N PRO A 316 -4.84 1.29 -0.61
CA PRO A 316 -6.10 1.39 0.11
C PRO A 316 -6.58 0.03 0.63
N TRP A 317 -7.18 0.00 1.83
CA TRP A 317 -7.81 -1.21 2.39
C TRP A 317 -8.88 -1.79 1.46
N TYR A 318 -9.54 -0.94 0.68
CA TYR A 318 -10.47 -1.35 -0.38
C TYR A 318 -9.85 -2.41 -1.30
N TRP A 319 -8.58 -2.25 -1.69
CA TRP A 319 -7.91 -3.19 -2.57
C TRP A 319 -7.77 -4.59 -1.93
N PHE A 320 -7.44 -4.67 -0.65
CA PHE A 320 -7.33 -5.95 0.05
C PHE A 320 -8.67 -6.65 0.22
N HIS A 321 -9.74 -5.90 0.50
CA HIS A 321 -11.05 -6.49 0.80
C HIS A 321 -11.90 -6.78 -0.44
N ARG A 322 -11.72 -6.03 -1.53
CA ARG A 322 -12.58 -6.12 -2.72
C ARG A 322 -11.85 -6.64 -3.95
N ILE A 323 -10.63 -6.15 -4.19
CA ILE A 323 -9.90 -6.44 -5.44
C ILE A 323 -9.05 -7.71 -5.33
N LEU A 324 -8.26 -7.85 -4.26
CA LEU A 324 -7.38 -8.99 -4.05
C LEU A 324 -8.12 -10.33 -4.10
N PRO A 325 -9.35 -10.48 -3.55
CA PRO A 325 -10.12 -11.72 -3.65
C PRO A 325 -10.51 -12.06 -5.09
N GLU A 326 -10.79 -11.07 -5.94
CA GLU A 326 -11.12 -11.27 -7.36
C GLU A 326 -9.89 -11.63 -8.19
N LEU A 327 -8.75 -10.97 -7.95
CA LEU A 327 -7.49 -11.25 -8.64
C LEU A 327 -6.84 -12.57 -8.20
N GLY A 328 -7.04 -12.95 -6.94
CA GLY A 328 -6.29 -13.99 -6.26
C GLY A 328 -4.88 -13.55 -5.85
N SER A 329 -4.28 -14.32 -4.95
CA SER A 329 -3.02 -13.95 -4.28
C SER A 329 -1.85 -13.64 -5.22
N ASP A 330 -1.64 -14.47 -6.25
CA ASP A 330 -0.45 -14.36 -7.10
C ASP A 330 -0.53 -13.21 -8.10
N LEU A 331 -1.71 -13.03 -8.73
CA LEU A 331 -1.90 -11.91 -9.66
C LEU A 331 -2.00 -10.58 -8.90
N GLY A 332 -2.66 -10.57 -7.74
CA GLY A 332 -2.67 -9.42 -6.85
C GLY A 332 -1.26 -9.04 -6.40
N MET A 333 -0.42 -10.02 -6.02
CA MET A 333 0.98 -9.76 -5.66
C MET A 333 1.80 -9.26 -6.87
N LEU A 334 1.61 -9.84 -8.05
CA LEU A 334 2.28 -9.36 -9.27
C LEU A 334 1.96 -7.90 -9.54
N TYR A 335 0.69 -7.49 -9.36
CA TYR A 335 0.28 -6.10 -9.46
C TYR A 335 1.01 -5.22 -8.44
N LEU A 336 1.07 -5.59 -7.17
CA LEU A 336 1.78 -4.84 -6.13
C LEU A 336 3.28 -4.68 -6.45
N MET A 337 3.92 -5.76 -6.93
CA MET A 337 5.31 -5.74 -7.36
C MET A 337 5.54 -4.78 -8.54
N CYS A 338 4.65 -4.79 -9.55
CA CYS A 338 4.72 -3.85 -10.66
C CYS A 338 4.45 -2.41 -10.20
N LYS A 339 3.46 -2.18 -9.33
CA LYS A 339 3.12 -0.86 -8.80
C LYS A 339 4.26 -0.26 -7.98
N ASN A 340 4.99 -1.06 -7.23
CA ASN A 340 6.18 -0.62 -6.50
C ASN A 340 7.35 -0.19 -7.42
N CYS A 341 7.32 -0.56 -8.70
CA CYS A 341 8.28 -0.08 -9.70
C CYS A 341 7.82 1.21 -10.41
N CYS A 342 6.57 1.62 -10.20
CA CYS A 342 6.01 2.87 -10.70
C CYS A 342 6.20 4.00 -9.68
N TYR A 343 6.12 5.24 -10.13
CA TYR A 343 6.11 6.39 -9.23
C TYR A 343 5.35 7.57 -9.84
N VAL A 344 4.87 8.46 -8.97
CA VAL A 344 4.24 9.71 -9.37
C VAL A 344 5.30 10.80 -9.40
N ASP A 345 5.48 11.43 -10.56
CA ASP A 345 6.36 12.59 -10.75
C ASP A 345 5.54 13.86 -10.50
N TRP A 346 5.35 14.19 -9.22
CA TRP A 346 4.53 15.33 -8.79
C TRP A 346 4.98 16.66 -9.38
N ALA A 347 6.29 16.86 -9.54
CA ALA A 347 6.87 18.08 -10.09
C ALA A 347 6.46 18.34 -11.55
N HIS A 348 6.15 17.29 -12.30
CA HIS A 348 5.80 17.38 -13.71
C HIS A 348 4.35 16.95 -14.00
N GLY A 349 3.57 16.63 -12.96
CA GLY A 349 2.21 16.10 -13.09
C GLY A 349 2.12 14.82 -13.91
N LYS A 350 3.16 13.97 -13.89
CA LYS A 350 3.23 12.76 -14.70
C LYS A 350 3.24 11.50 -13.84
N ASP A 351 2.20 10.69 -13.98
CA ASP A 351 2.22 9.34 -13.44
C ASP A 351 3.11 8.46 -14.31
N ARG A 352 4.28 8.07 -13.79
CA ARG A 352 5.10 7.04 -14.41
C ARG A 352 4.55 5.68 -14.03
N ASN A 353 3.39 5.38 -14.60
CA ASN A 353 2.66 4.14 -14.44
C ASN A 353 3.06 3.06 -15.47
N THR A 354 4.15 3.28 -16.20
CA THR A 354 4.70 2.31 -17.15
C THR A 354 6.10 1.91 -16.78
N ILE A 355 6.39 0.61 -16.90
CA ILE A 355 7.69 0.02 -16.56
C ILE A 355 8.16 -0.89 -17.67
N TRP A 356 9.47 -0.96 -17.86
CA TRP A 356 10.10 -1.98 -18.70
C TRP A 356 10.57 -3.14 -17.83
N VAL A 357 10.05 -4.33 -18.11
CA VAL A 357 10.45 -5.57 -17.44
C VAL A 357 11.46 -6.27 -18.35
N GLN A 358 12.72 -6.28 -17.92
CA GLN A 358 13.79 -6.96 -18.64
C GLN A 358 13.52 -8.47 -18.70
N GLY A 359 13.65 -9.10 -19.87
CA GLY A 359 13.28 -10.50 -20.10
C GLY A 359 11.75 -10.76 -20.16
N GLY A 360 10.93 -9.75 -19.87
CA GLY A 360 9.48 -9.76 -20.06
C GLY A 360 8.78 -10.89 -19.30
N LEU A 361 8.21 -11.85 -20.04
CA LEU A 361 7.38 -12.90 -19.47
C LEU A 361 8.12 -13.76 -18.43
N GLU A 362 9.33 -14.21 -18.75
CA GLU A 362 10.08 -15.13 -17.90
C GLU A 362 10.40 -14.50 -16.54
N THR A 363 10.74 -13.22 -16.56
CA THR A 363 10.99 -12.44 -15.35
C THR A 363 9.74 -12.34 -14.48
N LEU A 364 8.59 -12.03 -15.07
CA LEU A 364 7.31 -11.97 -14.33
C LEU A 364 6.92 -13.34 -13.75
N GLN A 365 7.19 -14.43 -14.48
CA GLN A 365 6.94 -15.79 -13.98
C GLN A 365 7.81 -16.11 -12.78
N LYS A 366 9.10 -15.74 -12.83
CA LYS A 366 10.04 -15.92 -11.73
C LYS A 366 9.70 -15.04 -10.52
N TRP A 367 9.16 -13.83 -10.72
CA TRP A 367 8.78 -12.93 -9.63
C TRP A 367 7.76 -13.56 -8.68
N ILE A 368 6.73 -14.20 -9.22
CA ILE A 368 5.64 -14.81 -8.44
C ILE A 368 5.70 -16.35 -8.39
N GLY A 369 6.71 -16.97 -9.00
CA GLY A 369 6.83 -18.43 -9.09
C GLY A 369 5.69 -19.11 -9.84
N SER A 370 5.11 -18.44 -10.85
CA SER A 370 3.94 -18.95 -11.60
C SER A 370 4.17 -18.90 -13.11
N GLU A 371 4.16 -20.06 -13.76
CA GLU A 371 4.37 -20.17 -15.21
C GLU A 371 3.17 -19.70 -16.05
N THR A 372 1.96 -19.67 -15.47
CA THR A 372 0.72 -19.53 -16.26
C THR A 372 0.04 -18.19 -16.08
N LEU A 373 0.17 -17.54 -14.92
CA LEU A 373 -0.56 -16.31 -14.62
C LEU A 373 -0.03 -15.11 -15.41
N PRO A 374 1.30 -14.86 -15.53
CA PRO A 374 1.79 -13.72 -16.31
C PRO A 374 1.45 -13.80 -17.80
N LYS A 375 1.26 -15.02 -18.36
CA LYS A 375 0.78 -15.23 -19.74
C LYS A 375 -0.63 -14.67 -19.99
N ARG A 376 -1.37 -14.39 -18.92
CA ARG A 376 -2.74 -13.85 -18.99
C ARG A 376 -2.77 -12.34 -19.12
N ILE A 377 -1.66 -11.63 -18.90
CA ILE A 377 -1.61 -10.18 -19.05
C ILE A 377 -1.96 -9.81 -20.51
N PRO A 378 -3.05 -9.05 -20.74
CA PRO A 378 -3.49 -8.72 -22.09
C PRO A 378 -2.52 -7.75 -22.79
N GLN A 379 -2.58 -7.77 -24.12
CA GLN A 379 -1.86 -6.83 -24.98
C GLN A 379 -2.81 -5.69 -25.36
N LEU A 380 -2.34 -4.44 -25.27
CA LEU A 380 -3.17 -3.29 -25.69
C LEU A 380 -3.57 -3.39 -27.17
N LYS A 381 -2.63 -3.84 -28.01
CA LYS A 381 -2.86 -4.12 -29.43
C LYS A 381 -2.66 -5.62 -29.65
N PRO A 382 -3.74 -6.42 -29.65
CA PRO A 382 -3.63 -7.85 -29.89
C PRO A 382 -2.98 -8.11 -31.24
N SER A 383 -1.97 -8.97 -31.27
CA SER A 383 -1.40 -9.44 -32.53
C SER A 383 -2.47 -10.12 -33.39
N ALA A 384 -2.61 -9.68 -34.64
CA ALA A 384 -3.44 -10.36 -35.64
C ALA A 384 -2.86 -11.71 -36.10
N ARG A 385 -1.59 -12.01 -35.74
CA ARG A 385 -0.96 -13.32 -35.97
C ARG A 385 -1.45 -14.33 -34.94
N GLY A 386 -2.30 -15.25 -35.38
CA GLY A 386 -2.74 -16.41 -34.61
C GLY A 386 -3.78 -17.23 -35.36
N ARG A 387 -3.99 -18.48 -34.92
CA ARG A 387 -5.09 -19.31 -35.44
C ARG A 387 -6.42 -18.61 -35.13
N PRO A 388 -7.33 -18.43 -36.09
CA PRO A 388 -8.65 -17.86 -35.84
C PRO A 388 -9.32 -18.62 -34.69
N ARG A 389 -9.91 -17.89 -33.74
CA ARG A 389 -10.72 -18.51 -32.69
C ARG A 389 -11.85 -19.28 -33.38
N LYS A 390 -11.96 -20.60 -33.15
CA LYS A 390 -13.13 -21.35 -33.61
C LYS A 390 -14.38 -20.74 -32.95
N GLU A 391 -15.37 -20.42 -33.79
CA GLU A 391 -16.67 -19.89 -33.37
C GLU A 391 -17.48 -20.99 -32.65
N GLU A 392 -17.39 -22.24 -33.15
CA GLU A 392 -17.97 -23.40 -32.47
C GLU A 392 -17.10 -23.87 -31.28
N ILE A 393 -17.65 -23.70 -30.07
CA ILE A 393 -17.07 -24.14 -28.82
C ILE A 393 -17.77 -25.44 -28.41
N LYS A 394 -17.03 -26.50 -28.09
CA LYS A 394 -17.63 -27.68 -27.45
C LYS A 394 -18.18 -27.25 -26.07
N SER A 395 -19.43 -27.54 -25.76
CA SER A 395 -20.09 -27.15 -24.49
C SER A 395 -19.27 -27.45 -23.24
N GLN A 396 -18.56 -28.58 -23.20
CA GLN A 396 -17.67 -28.97 -22.10
C GLN A 396 -16.42 -28.07 -21.93
N SER A 397 -16.04 -27.29 -22.94
CA SER A 397 -14.89 -26.40 -22.94
C SER A 397 -15.25 -24.91 -22.75
N GLU A 398 -16.55 -24.60 -22.80
CA GLU A 398 -17.07 -23.24 -22.71
C GLU A 398 -16.81 -22.61 -21.34
N TYR A 399 -17.09 -23.35 -20.27
CA TYR A 399 -16.80 -22.93 -18.89
C TYR A 399 -15.33 -22.54 -18.71
N THR A 400 -14.41 -23.40 -19.16
CA THR A 400 -12.96 -23.15 -19.04
C THR A 400 -12.52 -21.95 -19.88
N ARG A 401 -13.11 -21.75 -21.06
CA ARG A 401 -12.80 -20.60 -21.93
C ARG A 401 -13.32 -19.30 -21.34
N ASN A 402 -14.55 -19.30 -20.81
CA ASN A 402 -15.17 -18.13 -20.19
C ASN A 402 -14.39 -17.72 -18.93
N TRP A 403 -14.11 -18.68 -18.04
CA TRP A 403 -13.27 -18.44 -16.85
C TRP A 403 -11.89 -17.86 -17.19
N ARG A 404 -11.25 -18.34 -18.27
CA ARG A 404 -9.97 -17.78 -18.74
C ARG A 404 -10.10 -16.37 -19.29
N GLN A 405 -11.22 -16.04 -19.93
CA GLN A 405 -11.48 -14.71 -20.48
C GLN A 405 -11.76 -13.73 -19.34
N THR A 406 -12.64 -14.06 -18.40
CA THR A 406 -12.92 -13.27 -17.20
C THR A 406 -11.65 -12.94 -16.41
N ASN A 407 -10.80 -13.94 -16.15
CA ASN A 407 -9.52 -13.71 -15.48
C ASN A 407 -8.55 -12.82 -16.28
N ARG A 408 -8.64 -12.85 -17.61
CA ARG A 408 -7.82 -12.00 -18.49
C ARG A 408 -8.29 -10.57 -18.46
N ASP A 409 -9.60 -10.38 -18.42
CA ASP A 409 -10.24 -9.06 -18.37
C ASP A 409 -9.97 -8.42 -17.01
N LEU A 410 -10.10 -9.18 -15.90
CA LEU A 410 -9.69 -8.77 -14.56
C LEU A 410 -8.21 -8.41 -14.49
N ALA A 411 -7.31 -9.25 -15.05
CA ALA A 411 -5.89 -8.91 -15.11
C ALA A 411 -5.64 -7.62 -15.92
N GLY A 412 -6.41 -7.41 -17.00
CA GLY A 412 -6.32 -6.25 -17.88
C GLY A 412 -6.72 -4.93 -17.26
N GLN A 413 -7.58 -4.95 -16.25
CA GLN A 413 -7.93 -3.77 -15.46
C GLN A 413 -6.73 -3.21 -14.70
N TYR A 414 -5.76 -4.06 -14.31
CA TYR A 414 -4.61 -3.65 -13.49
C TYR A 414 -3.28 -3.65 -14.25
N LEU A 415 -3.08 -4.60 -15.16
CA LEU A 415 -1.84 -4.79 -15.90
C LEU A 415 -2.12 -4.93 -17.39
N CYS A 416 -1.48 -4.10 -18.21
CA CYS A 416 -1.60 -4.17 -19.65
C CYS A 416 -0.22 -4.10 -20.33
N ARG A 417 0.03 -5.01 -21.27
CA ARG A 417 1.29 -5.05 -22.03
C ARG A 417 1.18 -4.11 -23.24
N LEU A 418 1.96 -3.03 -23.21
CA LEU A 418 1.93 -1.94 -24.19
C LEU A 418 2.80 -2.23 -25.41
N ALA A 419 4.05 -2.64 -25.16
CA ALA A 419 5.06 -2.82 -26.19
C ALA A 419 6.04 -3.93 -25.79
N THR A 420 6.86 -4.34 -26.75
CA THR A 420 7.95 -5.29 -26.56
C THR A 420 9.20 -4.81 -27.30
N ARG A 421 10.38 -5.09 -26.77
CA ARG A 421 11.66 -4.86 -27.45
C ARG A 421 12.61 -6.04 -27.24
N SER A 422 13.56 -6.21 -28.15
CA SER A 422 14.63 -7.20 -27.97
C SER A 422 15.66 -6.66 -26.97
N SER A 423 16.18 -7.55 -26.13
CA SER A 423 17.29 -7.28 -25.20
C SER A 423 18.21 -8.50 -25.12
N GLU A 424 19.35 -8.35 -24.45
CA GLU A 424 20.28 -9.46 -24.18
C GLU A 424 19.62 -10.59 -23.38
N MET A 425 18.63 -10.24 -22.54
CA MET A 425 17.87 -11.16 -21.69
C MET A 425 16.59 -11.69 -22.37
N GLY A 426 16.45 -11.50 -23.68
CA GLY A 426 15.32 -12.00 -24.48
C GLY A 426 14.37 -10.89 -24.94
N THR A 427 13.07 -11.03 -24.63
CA THR A 427 12.04 -10.05 -25.06
C THR A 427 11.51 -9.27 -23.86
N ASP A 428 11.95 -8.03 -23.73
CA ASP A 428 11.47 -7.12 -22.69
C ASP A 428 10.00 -6.74 -22.95
N TRP A 429 9.24 -6.58 -21.87
CA TRP A 429 7.84 -6.13 -21.93
C TRP A 429 7.70 -4.75 -21.31
N GLN A 430 7.06 -3.83 -22.02
CA GLN A 430 6.56 -2.60 -21.41
C GLN A 430 5.18 -2.87 -20.84
N LEU A 431 5.02 -2.71 -19.53
CA LEU A 431 3.75 -2.85 -18.83
C LEU A 431 3.22 -1.47 -18.44
N ARG A 432 1.91 -1.28 -18.58
CA ARG A 432 1.13 -0.27 -17.88
C ARG A 432 0.55 -0.89 -16.62
N VAL A 433 0.69 -0.19 -15.51
CA VAL A 433 0.10 -0.52 -14.22
C VAL A 433 -0.98 0.52 -13.97
N ASN A 434 -2.23 0.11 -13.88
CA ASN A 434 -3.33 1.04 -13.64
C ASN A 434 -3.51 1.30 -12.14
N GLU A 435 -4.14 2.41 -11.80
CA GLU A 435 -4.53 2.70 -10.43
C GLU A 435 -5.65 1.78 -9.92
N VAL A 436 -5.89 1.83 -8.61
CA VAL A 436 -6.99 1.10 -7.99
C VAL A 436 -8.32 1.62 -8.53
N GLN A 437 -9.10 0.73 -9.14
CA GLN A 437 -10.43 1.03 -9.67
C GLN A 437 -11.50 0.31 -8.86
N LEU A 438 -12.74 0.79 -8.96
CA LEU A 438 -13.87 0.09 -8.36
C LEU A 438 -14.07 -1.27 -9.04
N THR A 439 -14.48 -2.27 -8.26
CA THR A 439 -15.00 -3.51 -8.82
C THR A 439 -16.31 -3.23 -9.55
N GLN A 440 -16.72 -4.11 -10.46
CA GLN A 440 -17.99 -3.94 -11.17
C GLN A 440 -19.19 -3.84 -10.21
N ALA A 441 -19.17 -4.58 -9.10
CA ALA A 441 -20.22 -4.52 -8.09
C ALA A 441 -20.27 -3.14 -7.40
N ASP A 442 -19.09 -2.54 -7.14
CA ASP A 442 -18.99 -1.24 -6.50
C ASP A 442 -19.22 -0.08 -7.49
N GLU A 443 -18.96 -0.25 -8.79
CA GLU A 443 -19.40 0.69 -9.83
C GLU A 443 -20.93 0.77 -9.92
N ILE A 444 -21.61 -0.39 -9.82
CA ILE A 444 -23.08 -0.44 -9.75
C ILE A 444 -23.58 0.28 -8.47
N LEU A 445 -22.94 0.03 -7.33
CA LEU A 445 -23.26 0.72 -6.08
C LEU A 445 -23.05 2.24 -6.22
N GLN A 446 -21.96 2.67 -6.84
CA GLN A 446 -21.70 4.08 -7.11
C GLN A 446 -22.83 4.70 -7.94
N GLY A 447 -23.22 4.05 -9.05
CA GLY A 447 -24.33 4.49 -9.89
C GLY A 447 -25.64 4.57 -9.10
N ALA A 448 -25.89 3.60 -8.23
CA ALA A 448 -27.05 3.59 -7.35
C ALA A 448 -27.07 4.78 -6.38
N MET A 449 -25.93 5.09 -5.78
CA MET A 449 -25.82 6.20 -4.84
C MET A 449 -25.94 7.54 -5.57
N TYR A 450 -25.38 7.70 -6.77
CA TYR A 450 -25.59 8.92 -7.56
C TYR A 450 -27.05 9.07 -8.00
N GLY A 451 -27.71 7.99 -8.43
CA GLY A 451 -29.14 8.01 -8.74
C GLY A 451 -29.97 8.43 -7.53
N PHE A 452 -29.69 7.86 -6.36
CA PHE A 452 -30.36 8.24 -5.11
C PHE A 452 -30.11 9.71 -4.72
N LEU A 453 -28.88 10.21 -4.89
CA LEU A 453 -28.50 11.56 -4.44
C LEU A 453 -28.90 12.67 -5.41
N LEU A 454 -28.88 12.42 -6.71
CA LEU A 454 -29.05 13.44 -7.76
C LEU A 454 -30.38 13.35 -8.51
N GLU A 455 -31.07 12.20 -8.45
CA GLU A 455 -32.35 11.97 -9.13
C GLU A 455 -33.45 11.49 -8.15
N PRO A 456 -33.75 12.23 -7.07
CA PRO A 456 -34.65 11.77 -6.01
C PRO A 456 -36.10 11.54 -6.47
N ASP A 457 -36.52 12.15 -7.58
CA ASP A 457 -37.88 12.03 -8.14
C ASP A 457 -38.05 10.89 -9.15
N GLN A 458 -36.99 10.15 -9.50
CA GLN A 458 -37.13 8.89 -10.22
C GLN A 458 -37.20 7.74 -9.22
N SER A 459 -38.30 6.99 -9.24
CA SER A 459 -38.41 5.75 -8.47
C SER A 459 -37.21 4.86 -8.76
N MET A 460 -36.31 4.72 -7.77
CA MET A 460 -35.16 3.84 -7.81
C MET A 460 -35.57 2.48 -8.40
N GLN A 461 -34.92 2.06 -9.49
CA GLN A 461 -35.35 0.85 -10.20
C GLN A 461 -35.20 -0.40 -9.31
N PRO A 462 -36.05 -1.44 -9.49
CA PRO A 462 -36.04 -2.63 -8.64
C PRO A 462 -34.68 -3.35 -8.52
N LEU A 463 -33.86 -3.34 -9.58
CA LEU A 463 -32.51 -3.91 -9.59
C LEU A 463 -31.54 -3.17 -8.64
N LEU A 464 -31.71 -1.85 -8.51
CA LEU A 464 -30.92 -1.01 -7.61
C LEU A 464 -31.34 -1.28 -6.15
N TRP A 465 -32.64 -1.45 -5.90
CA TRP A 465 -33.14 -1.91 -4.61
C TRP A 465 -32.60 -3.28 -4.23
N GLU A 466 -32.54 -4.22 -5.16
CA GLU A 466 -32.04 -5.57 -4.90
C GLU A 466 -30.55 -5.57 -4.53
N ALA A 467 -29.73 -4.75 -5.21
CA ALA A 467 -28.31 -4.60 -4.90
C ALA A 467 -28.11 -3.92 -3.52
N PHE A 468 -28.94 -2.91 -3.22
CA PHE A 468 -28.91 -2.17 -1.96
C PHE A 468 -29.35 -3.04 -0.77
N ALA A 469 -30.42 -3.84 -0.92
CA ALA A 469 -30.92 -4.75 0.11
C ALA A 469 -29.99 -5.96 0.36
N LYS A 470 -29.23 -6.40 -0.66
CA LYS A 470 -28.22 -7.47 -0.51
C LYS A 470 -26.97 -7.01 0.25
N ASN A 471 -26.78 -5.71 0.47
CA ASN A 471 -25.68 -5.19 1.28
C ASN A 471 -26.05 -5.25 2.79
N GLN A 472 -25.53 -6.27 3.48
CA GLN A 472 -25.79 -6.56 4.90
C GLN A 472 -25.52 -5.39 5.85
N ILE A 473 -24.52 -4.56 5.55
CA ILE A 473 -24.16 -3.41 6.40
C ILE A 473 -25.25 -2.35 6.32
N PHE A 474 -25.69 -2.02 5.09
CA PHE A 474 -26.77 -1.07 4.87
C PHE A 474 -28.09 -1.53 5.45
N TYR A 475 -28.46 -2.80 5.23
CA TYR A 475 -29.64 -3.41 5.84
C TYR A 475 -29.63 -3.29 7.37
N THR A 476 -28.48 -3.57 8.01
CA THR A 476 -28.33 -3.49 9.46
C THR A 476 -28.42 -2.04 9.96
N LEU A 477 -27.85 -1.08 9.22
CA LEU A 477 -27.92 0.35 9.56
C LEU A 477 -29.34 0.90 9.40
N LEU A 478 -30.05 0.53 8.33
CA LEU A 478 -31.46 0.87 8.12
C LEU A 478 -32.34 0.29 9.22
N LEU A 479 -32.15 -0.98 9.59
CA LEU A 479 -32.86 -1.60 10.72
C LEU A 479 -32.58 -0.90 12.05
N ARG A 480 -31.32 -0.52 12.31
CA ARG A 480 -30.95 0.22 13.52
C ARG A 480 -31.57 1.61 13.54
N SER A 481 -31.52 2.32 12.42
CA SER A 481 -32.16 3.64 12.28
C SER A 481 -33.67 3.55 12.43
N ALA A 482 -34.31 2.55 11.82
CA ALA A 482 -35.74 2.29 11.91
C ALA A 482 -36.19 2.00 13.35
N ARG A 483 -35.35 1.31 14.14
CA ARG A 483 -35.60 1.05 15.56
C ARG A 483 -35.41 2.29 16.44
N TYR A 484 -34.54 3.21 16.02
CA TYR A 484 -34.19 4.39 16.82
C TYR A 484 -35.17 5.54 16.63
N ASP A 485 -35.70 5.72 15.41
CA ASP A 485 -36.71 6.73 15.12
C ASP A 485 -37.66 6.26 14.00
N PRO A 486 -38.71 5.47 14.34
CA PRO A 486 -39.61 4.86 13.36
C PRO A 486 -40.37 5.90 12.51
N GLN A 487 -40.56 7.11 13.02
CA GLN A 487 -41.32 8.18 12.36
C GLN A 487 -40.51 8.91 11.28
N ARG A 488 -39.18 8.77 11.28
CA ARG A 488 -38.28 9.43 10.33
C ARG A 488 -38.13 8.69 9.01
N LEU A 489 -38.48 7.40 8.98
CA LEU A 489 -38.65 6.63 7.75
C LEU A 489 -40.09 6.83 7.27
N CYS A 490 -40.34 7.97 6.62
CA CYS A 490 -41.54 8.16 5.83
C CYS A 490 -41.72 6.91 4.96
N HIS A 491 -42.84 6.19 5.11
CA HIS A 491 -43.21 5.03 4.29
C HIS A 491 -42.63 3.65 4.66
N PHE A 492 -42.26 3.38 5.92
CA PHE A 492 -41.90 2.01 6.37
C PHE A 492 -42.97 0.95 6.00
N GLU A 493 -44.26 1.30 6.13
CA GLU A 493 -45.37 0.44 5.73
C GLU A 493 -45.39 0.15 4.22
N THR A 494 -44.95 1.11 3.41
CA THR A 494 -44.82 0.97 1.94
C THR A 494 -43.64 0.08 1.58
N LEU A 495 -42.53 0.13 2.33
CA LEU A 495 -41.38 -0.77 2.15
C LEU A 495 -41.72 -2.22 2.50
N VAL A 496 -42.52 -2.45 3.55
CA VAL A 496 -43.05 -3.77 3.90
C VAL A 496 -44.02 -4.28 2.83
N GLN A 497 -44.95 -3.44 2.35
CA GLN A 497 -45.88 -3.82 1.27
C GLN A 497 -45.18 -4.12 -0.06
N ALA A 498 -44.02 -3.50 -0.32
CA ALA A 498 -43.20 -3.75 -1.49
C ALA A 498 -42.24 -4.95 -1.34
N GLY A 499 -42.19 -5.61 -0.18
CA GLY A 499 -41.35 -6.79 0.08
C GLY A 499 -39.86 -6.47 0.27
N ILE A 500 -39.53 -5.23 0.63
CA ILE A 500 -38.15 -4.73 0.79
C ILE A 500 -37.66 -4.92 2.25
N CYS A 501 -38.57 -4.90 3.22
CA CYS A 501 -38.31 -5.06 4.66
C CYS A 501 -39.05 -6.25 5.26
#